data_AF-A0A518JZE6-F1
#
_entry.id   AF-A0A518JZE6-F1
#
_cell.length_a   1.000
_cell.length_b   1.000
_cell.length_c   1.000
_cell.angle_alpha   90.00
_cell.angle_beta   90.00
_cell.angle_gamma   90.00
#
_symmetry.space_group_name_H-M   'P 1'
#
loop_
_entity.id
_entity.type
_entity.pdbx_description
1 polymer ?
#
loop_
_entity_poly.entity_id
_entity_poly.type
_entity_poly.pdbx_seq_one_letter_code
_entity_poly.pdbx_strand_id
1 'polypeptide(L)'
;MLMRTKVMTLTVNPAFLQEIKESNHELWDTLHQVRQTCEEGGLRSEIAKRLVRLLDQLRDHLSLQFALEESYGYIECPGTIERRISETAERAQAQHCRLFLQLTDLCELAEELQYRGFAANEVERLIDETQAFDMALQEHERCEDDLIEIAYFDLKR
;
A
#
# COMPACT_ATOMS: atom_id res chain seq x y z
N MET A 1 -18.30 -9.51 -40.60
CA MET A 1 -18.37 -8.35 -39.70
C MET A 1 -17.36 -8.59 -38.59
N LEU A 2 -16.13 -8.05 -38.72
CA LEU A 2 -15.11 -8.17 -37.67
C LEU A 2 -15.44 -7.15 -36.59
N MET A 3 -15.90 -7.61 -35.43
CA MET A 3 -15.93 -6.78 -34.22
C MET A 3 -14.49 -6.37 -33.92
N ARG A 4 -14.15 -5.11 -34.18
CA ARG A 4 -12.95 -4.50 -33.60
C ARG A 4 -13.22 -4.36 -32.11
N THR A 5 -12.81 -5.34 -31.32
CA THR A 5 -12.66 -5.18 -29.88
C THR A 5 -11.68 -4.03 -29.67
N LYS A 6 -12.18 -2.92 -29.13
CA LYS A 6 -11.35 -1.79 -28.70
C LYS A 6 -10.53 -2.32 -27.53
N VAL A 7 -9.21 -2.45 -27.71
CA VAL A 7 -8.32 -2.83 -26.61
C VAL A 7 -8.39 -1.68 -25.61
N MET A 8 -8.89 -1.98 -24.40
CA MET A 8 -8.81 -1.06 -23.27
C MET A 8 -7.43 -1.25 -22.65
N THR A 9 -6.71 -0.17 -22.44
CA THR A 9 -5.41 -0.15 -21.77
C THR A 9 -5.54 0.64 -20.49
N LEU A 10 -4.95 0.14 -19.40
CA LEU A 10 -4.92 0.84 -18.13
C LEU A 10 -3.88 1.96 -18.20
N THR A 11 -4.20 3.11 -17.64
CA THR A 11 -3.28 4.23 -17.45
C THR A 11 -3.56 4.87 -16.10
N VAL A 12 -2.84 5.93 -15.78
CA VAL A 12 -3.03 6.69 -14.55
C VAL A 12 -3.32 8.15 -14.81
N ASN A 13 -4.00 8.77 -13.86
CA ASN A 13 -4.08 10.20 -13.71
C ASN A 13 -3.00 10.66 -12.73
N PRO A 14 -1.82 11.11 -13.21
CA PRO A 14 -0.69 11.39 -12.32
C PRO A 14 -0.96 12.53 -11.34
N ALA A 15 -1.81 13.50 -11.71
CA ALA A 15 -2.15 14.62 -10.82
C ALA A 15 -3.02 14.17 -9.64
N PHE A 16 -4.05 13.36 -9.90
CA PHE A 16 -4.89 12.84 -8.82
C PHE A 16 -4.17 11.82 -7.95
N LEU A 17 -3.36 10.94 -8.54
CA LEU A 17 -2.60 9.95 -7.78
C LEU A 17 -1.61 10.63 -6.82
N GLN A 18 -0.94 11.68 -7.29
CA GLN A 18 -0.10 12.54 -6.45
C GLN A 18 -0.91 13.28 -5.36
N GLU A 19 -2.05 13.88 -5.70
CA GLU A 19 -2.89 14.60 -4.73
C GLU A 19 -3.40 13.67 -3.62
N ILE A 20 -3.84 12.45 -3.97
CA ILE A 20 -4.29 11.44 -3.01
C ILE A 20 -3.15 11.12 -2.01
N LYS A 21 -1.94 10.88 -2.50
CA LYS A 21 -0.74 10.64 -1.66
C LYS A 21 -0.37 11.82 -0.76
N GLU A 22 -0.40 13.03 -1.30
CA GLU A 22 -0.08 14.25 -0.54
C GLU A 22 -1.14 14.56 0.52
N SER A 23 -2.40 14.19 0.29
CA SER A 23 -3.51 14.50 1.20
C SER A 23 -3.59 13.58 2.43
N ASN A 24 -3.05 12.37 2.34
CA ASN A 24 -3.19 11.34 3.38
C ASN A 24 -2.06 11.39 4.42
N HIS A 25 -1.95 12.52 5.13
CA HIS A 25 -0.93 12.70 6.18
C HIS A 25 -1.03 11.68 7.31
N GLU A 26 -2.26 11.26 7.66
CA GLU A 26 -2.52 10.32 8.75
C GLU A 26 -1.92 8.93 8.46
N LEU A 27 -1.94 8.48 7.20
CA LEU A 27 -1.29 7.24 6.78
C LEU A 27 0.22 7.28 7.08
N TRP A 28 0.89 8.34 6.64
CA TRP A 28 2.34 8.49 6.79
C TRP A 28 2.77 8.64 8.24
N ASP A 29 2.00 9.39 9.03
CA ASP A 29 2.22 9.55 10.46
C ASP A 29 2.04 8.21 11.20
N THR A 30 1.04 7.41 10.81
CA THR A 30 0.80 6.09 11.38
C THR A 30 1.94 5.13 11.04
N LEU A 31 2.36 5.11 9.77
CA LEU A 31 3.46 4.27 9.31
C LEU A 31 4.78 4.64 10.00
N HIS A 32 5.04 5.94 10.21
CA HIS A 32 6.19 6.40 10.97
C HIS A 32 6.16 5.90 12.42
N GLN A 33 5.00 5.96 13.07
CA GLN A 33 4.84 5.43 14.44
C GLN A 33 5.01 3.91 14.51
N VAL A 34 4.59 3.17 13.47
CA VAL A 34 4.83 1.72 13.37
C VAL A 34 6.33 1.44 13.32
N ARG A 35 7.08 2.14 12.46
CA ARG A 35 8.54 2.00 12.34
C ARG A 35 9.24 2.31 13.67
N GLN A 36 8.91 3.43 14.29
CA GLN A 36 9.45 3.80 15.60
C GLN A 36 9.16 2.73 16.65
N THR A 37 7.95 2.18 16.69
CA THR A 37 7.58 1.13 17.65
C THR A 37 8.40 -0.15 17.46
N CYS A 38 8.80 -0.47 16.23
CA CYS A 38 9.66 -1.60 15.92
C CYS A 38 11.13 -1.34 16.30
N GLU A 39 11.60 -0.09 16.24
CA GLU A 39 13.00 0.30 16.44
C GLU A 39 13.34 0.71 17.89
N GLU A 40 12.44 1.40 18.60
CA GLU A 40 12.70 2.04 19.89
C GLU A 40 13.08 1.06 21.02
N GLY A 41 12.83 -0.24 20.83
CA GLY A 41 13.05 -1.26 21.85
C GLY A 41 12.16 -1.04 23.07
N GLY A 42 12.21 -1.97 24.04
CA GLY A 42 11.40 -1.88 25.25
C GLY A 42 10.77 -3.20 25.65
N LEU A 43 9.77 -3.14 26.53
CA LEU A 43 9.04 -4.33 26.96
C LEU A 43 8.20 -4.85 25.79
N ARG A 44 8.40 -6.13 25.44
CA ARG A 44 7.71 -6.80 24.32
C ARG A 44 6.18 -6.71 24.42
N SER A 45 5.65 -6.72 25.64
CA SER A 45 4.21 -6.56 25.88
C SER A 45 3.69 -5.15 25.57
N GLU A 46 4.52 -4.11 25.71
CA GLU A 46 4.14 -2.73 25.36
C GLU A 46 4.22 -2.51 23.86
N ILE A 47 5.30 -3.01 23.23
CA ILE A 47 5.48 -2.99 21.78
C ILE A 47 4.28 -3.66 21.09
N ALA A 48 3.94 -4.89 21.50
CA ALA A 48 2.84 -5.62 20.90
C ALA A 48 1.48 -4.91 21.06
N LYS A 49 1.17 -4.37 22.24
CA LYS A 49 -0.06 -3.58 22.45
C LYS A 49 -0.13 -2.33 21.57
N ARG A 50 1.01 -1.68 21.34
CA ARG A 50 1.10 -0.50 20.48
C ARG A 50 0.94 -0.89 19.02
N LEU A 51 1.60 -1.97 18.58
CA LEU A 51 1.46 -2.50 17.22
C LEU A 51 0.03 -2.92 16.89
N VAL A 52 -0.70 -3.58 17.79
CA VAL A 52 -2.12 -3.92 17.55
C VAL A 52 -2.92 -2.69 17.11
N ARG A 53 -2.80 -1.59 17.86
CA ARG A 53 -3.56 -0.37 17.57
C ARG A 53 -3.10 0.31 16.29
N LEU A 54 -1.80 0.38 16.07
CA LEU A 54 -1.24 1.05 14.90
C LEU A 54 -1.49 0.27 13.61
N LEU A 55 -1.43 -1.06 13.64
CA LEU A 55 -1.73 -1.91 12.47
C LEU A 55 -3.21 -1.82 12.08
N ASP A 56 -4.12 -1.77 13.06
CA ASP A 56 -5.56 -1.57 12.83
C ASP A 56 -5.83 -0.20 12.16
N GLN A 57 -5.23 0.87 12.68
CA GLN A 57 -5.29 2.20 12.06
C GLN A 57 -4.70 2.22 10.66
N LEU A 58 -3.53 1.60 10.48
CA LEU A 58 -2.84 1.52 9.19
C LEU A 58 -3.70 0.80 8.15
N ARG A 59 -4.41 -0.26 8.55
CA ARG A 59 -5.32 -1.00 7.68
C ARG A 59 -6.46 -0.12 7.17
N ASP A 60 -7.05 0.67 8.04
CA ASP A 60 -8.15 1.56 7.67
C ASP A 60 -7.67 2.68 6.73
N HIS A 61 -6.51 3.29 7.04
CA HIS A 61 -5.91 4.32 6.19
C HIS A 61 -5.52 3.79 4.80
N LEU A 62 -4.90 2.61 4.73
CA LEU A 62 -4.53 1.99 3.46
C LEU A 62 -5.75 1.52 2.66
N SER A 63 -6.79 1.01 3.34
CA SER A 63 -8.04 0.65 2.67
C SER A 63 -8.64 1.86 1.96
N LEU A 64 -8.66 3.02 2.62
CA LEU A 64 -9.16 4.25 2.03
C LEU A 64 -8.26 4.73 0.88
N GLN A 65 -6.94 4.73 1.10
CA GLN A 65 -5.94 5.12 0.10
C GLN A 65 -6.11 4.32 -1.20
N PHE A 66 -6.07 2.99 -1.11
CA PHE A 66 -6.20 2.10 -2.26
C PHE A 66 -7.56 2.27 -2.95
N ALA A 67 -8.65 2.43 -2.18
CA ALA A 67 -9.96 2.68 -2.77
C ALA A 67 -10.00 3.99 -3.57
N LEU A 68 -9.35 5.05 -3.09
CA LEU A 68 -9.25 6.33 -3.80
C LEU A 68 -8.36 6.21 -5.05
N GLU A 69 -7.21 5.58 -4.94
CA GLU A 69 -6.29 5.35 -6.07
C GLU A 69 -6.96 4.51 -7.15
N GLU A 70 -7.64 3.41 -6.80
CA GLU A 70 -8.38 2.57 -7.75
C GLU A 70 -9.57 3.27 -8.40
N SER A 71 -10.26 4.15 -7.66
CA SER A 71 -11.45 4.85 -8.18
C SER A 71 -11.11 6.07 -9.03
N TYR A 72 -9.99 6.75 -8.73
CA TYR A 72 -9.67 8.07 -9.29
C TYR A 72 -8.28 8.18 -9.91
N GLY A 73 -7.33 7.36 -9.45
CA GLY A 73 -5.94 7.32 -9.94
C GLY A 73 -5.77 6.44 -11.17
N TYR A 74 -6.37 5.25 -11.21
CA TYR A 74 -6.30 4.32 -12.34
C TYR A 74 -7.46 4.53 -13.33
N ILE A 75 -7.14 4.70 -14.62
CA ILE A 75 -8.11 5.01 -15.68
C ILE A 75 -7.99 3.99 -16.82
N GLU A 76 -9.12 3.41 -17.21
CA GLU A 76 -9.22 2.65 -18.46
C GLU A 76 -9.40 3.62 -19.64
N CYS A 77 -8.41 3.68 -20.52
CA CYS A 77 -8.48 4.51 -21.71
C CYS A 77 -8.45 3.66 -22.98
N PRO A 78 -9.36 3.91 -23.94
CA PRO A 78 -9.34 3.20 -25.19
C PRO A 78 -8.33 3.81 -26.16
N GLY A 79 -7.19 3.16 -26.38
CA GLY A 79 -6.15 3.66 -27.28
C GLY A 79 -4.89 2.80 -27.27
N THR A 80 -3.87 3.28 -27.98
CA THR A 80 -2.52 2.70 -27.94
C THR A 80 -1.72 3.50 -26.94
N ILE A 81 -1.95 3.27 -25.65
CA ILE A 81 -1.06 3.79 -24.61
C ILE A 81 0.26 3.02 -24.69
N GLU A 82 1.37 3.63 -24.29
CA GLU A 82 2.62 2.89 -24.18
C GLU A 82 2.40 1.64 -23.32
N ARG A 83 2.63 0.47 -23.90
CA ARG A 83 2.41 -0.84 -23.26
C ARG A 83 3.08 -0.93 -21.89
N ARG A 84 4.23 -0.25 -21.73
CA ARG A 84 4.96 -0.16 -20.47
C ARG A 84 4.16 0.53 -19.35
N ILE A 85 3.39 1.57 -19.65
CA ILE A 85 2.54 2.28 -18.68
C ILE A 85 1.41 1.36 -18.22
N SER A 86 0.72 0.69 -19.16
CA SER A 86 -0.36 -0.25 -18.85
C SER A 86 0.14 -1.41 -17.98
N GLU A 87 1.25 -2.06 -18.37
CA GLU A 87 1.82 -3.17 -17.61
C GLU A 87 2.27 -2.73 -16.20
N THR A 88 2.78 -1.50 -16.05
CA THR A 88 3.22 -0.97 -14.76
C THR A 88 2.02 -0.60 -13.88
N ALA A 89 0.99 0.02 -14.45
CA ALA A 89 -0.24 0.36 -13.75
C ALA A 89 -0.99 -0.89 -13.27
N GLU A 90 -1.11 -1.91 -14.12
CA GLU A 90 -1.75 -3.19 -13.77
C GLU A 90 -0.98 -3.88 -12.63
N ARG A 91 0.36 -3.82 -12.67
CA ARG A 91 1.21 -4.36 -11.61
C ARG A 91 1.01 -3.62 -10.30
N ALA A 92 1.01 -2.29 -10.33
CA ALA A 92 0.83 -1.45 -9.13
C ALA A 92 -0.54 -1.69 -8.49
N GLN A 93 -1.62 -1.66 -9.28
CA GLN A 93 -2.97 -1.98 -8.81
C GLN A 93 -3.06 -3.40 -8.23
N ALA A 94 -2.43 -4.41 -8.86
CA ALA A 94 -2.42 -5.77 -8.33
C ALA A 94 -1.68 -5.90 -6.98
N GLN A 95 -0.74 -5.00 -6.67
CA GLN A 95 -0.06 -4.99 -5.37
C GLN A 95 -0.98 -4.58 -4.23
N HIS A 96 -2.02 -3.76 -4.46
CA HIS A 96 -2.96 -3.32 -3.41
C HIS A 96 -3.60 -4.50 -2.70
N CYS A 97 -4.17 -5.45 -3.47
CA CYS A 97 -4.81 -6.63 -2.91
C CYS A 97 -3.83 -7.46 -2.08
N ARG A 98 -2.60 -7.63 -2.57
CA ARG A 98 -1.56 -8.37 -1.86
C ARG A 98 -1.17 -7.69 -0.56
N LEU A 99 -0.90 -6.37 -0.59
CA LEU A 99 -0.52 -5.59 0.58
C LEU A 99 -1.63 -5.57 1.61
N PHE A 100 -2.87 -5.38 1.18
CA PHE A 100 -4.03 -5.37 2.06
C PHE A 100 -4.19 -6.71 2.80
N LEU A 101 -4.08 -7.84 2.08
CA LEU A 101 -4.14 -9.16 2.70
C LEU A 101 -2.98 -9.38 3.70
N GLN A 102 -1.76 -9.00 3.34
CA GLN A 102 -0.62 -9.09 4.24
C GLN A 102 -0.83 -8.27 5.52
N LEU A 103 -1.42 -7.08 5.42
CA LEU A 103 -1.73 -6.26 6.57
C LEU A 103 -2.88 -6.82 7.40
N THR A 104 -3.91 -7.41 6.78
CA THR A 104 -4.97 -8.12 7.49
C THR A 104 -4.40 -9.28 8.31
N ASP A 105 -3.53 -10.10 7.72
CA ASP A 105 -2.87 -11.20 8.42
C ASP A 105 -2.04 -10.70 9.63
N LEU A 106 -1.36 -9.55 9.47
CA LEU A 106 -0.63 -8.90 10.56
C LEU A 106 -1.54 -8.41 11.69
N CYS A 107 -2.69 -7.82 11.36
CA CYS A 107 -3.69 -7.42 12.35
C CYS A 107 -4.20 -8.63 13.13
N GLU A 108 -4.54 -9.72 12.43
CA GLU A 108 -4.99 -10.97 13.06
C GLU A 108 -3.93 -11.54 14.00
N LEU A 109 -2.67 -11.59 13.55
CA LEU A 109 -1.54 -12.04 14.38
C LEU A 109 -1.41 -11.18 15.64
N ALA A 110 -1.46 -9.85 15.49
CA ALA A 110 -1.34 -8.93 16.61
C ALA A 110 -2.48 -9.10 17.63
N GLU A 111 -3.71 -9.23 17.16
CA GLU A 111 -4.90 -9.47 17.98
C GLU A 111 -4.80 -10.80 18.73
N GLU A 112 -4.42 -11.89 18.06
CA GLU A 112 -4.22 -13.20 18.70
C GLU A 112 -3.23 -13.13 19.86
N LEU A 113 -2.13 -12.39 19.70
CA LEU A 113 -1.12 -12.19 20.74
C LEU A 113 -1.66 -11.38 21.92
N GLN A 114 -2.53 -10.40 21.67
CA GLN A 114 -3.21 -9.67 22.73
C GLN A 114 -4.10 -10.59 23.57
N TYR A 115 -4.81 -11.54 22.93
CA TYR A 115 -5.71 -12.46 23.63
C TYR A 115 -4.97 -13.58 24.38
N ARG A 116 -3.94 -14.18 23.77
CA ARG A 116 -3.19 -15.32 24.35
C ARG A 116 -2.09 -14.90 25.32
N GLY A 117 -1.69 -13.62 25.28
CA GLY A 117 -0.56 -13.07 26.03
C GLY A 117 0.72 -13.04 25.20
N PHE A 118 1.62 -12.12 25.57
CA PHE A 118 2.81 -11.77 24.79
C PHE A 118 3.99 -12.69 25.11
N ALA A 119 4.11 -13.81 24.39
CA ALA A 119 5.35 -14.58 24.36
C ALA A 119 6.41 -13.80 23.57
N ALA A 120 7.61 -13.63 24.12
CA ALA A 120 8.64 -12.76 23.54
C ALA A 120 8.97 -13.11 22.08
N ASN A 121 9.11 -14.41 21.78
CA ASN A 121 9.37 -14.94 20.46
C ASN A 121 8.28 -14.65 19.43
N GLU A 122 7.01 -14.62 19.84
CA GLU A 122 5.92 -14.26 18.92
C GLU A 122 5.86 -12.74 18.67
N VAL A 123 6.28 -11.93 19.66
CA VAL A 123 6.40 -10.48 19.46
C VAL A 123 7.53 -10.14 18.50
N GLU A 124 8.67 -10.84 18.57
CA GLU A 124 9.73 -10.67 17.55
C GLU A 124 9.21 -11.00 16.16
N ARG A 125 8.48 -12.12 16.02
CA ARG A 125 7.87 -12.50 14.74
C ARG A 125 6.93 -11.42 14.21
N LEU A 126 6.08 -10.84 15.06
CA LEU A 126 5.19 -9.75 14.68
C LEU A 126 5.99 -8.52 14.19
N ILE A 127 7.10 -8.18 14.85
CA ILE A 127 7.98 -7.08 14.44
C ILE A 127 8.61 -7.37 13.07
N ASP A 128 9.17 -8.56 12.89
CA ASP A 128 9.82 -8.97 11.64
C ASP A 128 8.82 -8.95 10.46
N GLU A 129 7.62 -9.50 10.65
CA GLU A 129 6.58 -9.49 9.62
C GLU A 129 6.09 -8.06 9.33
N THR A 130 5.99 -7.20 10.36
CA THR A 130 5.63 -5.77 10.19
C THR A 130 6.69 -5.02 9.38
N GLN A 131 7.98 -5.26 9.62
CA GLN A 131 9.08 -4.67 8.86
C GLN A 131 9.09 -5.16 7.41
N ALA A 132 8.82 -6.45 7.17
CA ALA A 132 8.71 -7.01 5.83
C ALA A 132 7.55 -6.38 5.04
N PHE A 133 6.41 -6.14 5.71
CA PHE A 133 5.29 -5.41 5.14
C PHE A 133 5.67 -3.96 4.79
N ASP A 134 6.34 -3.24 5.70
CA ASP A 134 6.79 -1.86 5.44
C ASP A 134 7.71 -1.77 4.20
N MET A 135 8.64 -2.71 4.06
CA MET A 135 9.48 -2.79 2.87
C MET A 135 8.69 -3.02 1.58
N ALA A 136 7.68 -3.90 1.62
CA ALA A 136 6.82 -4.17 0.47
C ALA A 136 5.97 -2.94 0.10
N LEU A 137 5.45 -2.22 1.10
CA LEU A 137 4.72 -0.97 0.88
C LEU A 137 5.65 0.09 0.26
N GLN A 138 6.86 0.27 0.77
CA GLN A 138 7.85 1.19 0.18
C GLN A 138 8.23 0.85 -1.26
N GLU A 139 8.26 -0.43 -1.63
CA GLU A 139 8.48 -0.86 -3.01
C GLU A 139 7.28 -0.51 -3.91
N HIS A 140 6.07 -0.68 -3.40
CA HIS A 140 4.84 -0.29 -4.09
C HIS A 140 4.78 1.23 -4.31
N GLU A 141 5.04 2.04 -3.29
CA GLU A 141 5.07 3.51 -3.40
C GLU A 141 6.06 3.97 -4.47
N ARG A 142 7.27 3.39 -4.49
CA ARG A 142 8.27 3.67 -5.54
C ARG A 142 7.77 3.30 -6.94
N CYS A 143 7.03 2.19 -7.06
CA CYS A 143 6.44 1.79 -8.34
C CYS A 143 5.39 2.80 -8.82
N GLU A 144 4.63 3.40 -7.91
CA GLU A 144 3.64 4.42 -8.24
C GLU A 144 4.27 5.79 -8.54
N ASP A 145 5.31 6.18 -7.81
CA ASP A 145 6.09 7.39 -8.10
C ASP A 145 6.70 7.32 -9.52
N ASP A 146 7.33 6.20 -9.87
CA ASP A 146 7.85 5.95 -11.22
C ASP A 146 6.74 6.06 -12.28
N LEU A 147 5.54 5.55 -11.97
CA LEU A 147 4.39 5.57 -12.86
C LEU A 147 3.84 6.99 -13.04
N ILE A 148 3.76 7.78 -11.97
CA ILE A 148 3.40 9.21 -12.01
C ILE A 148 4.39 9.98 -12.88
N GLU A 149 5.69 9.79 -12.69
CA GLU A 149 6.73 10.46 -13.48
C GLU A 149 6.58 10.15 -14.97
N ILE A 150 6.49 8.85 -15.33
CA ILE A 150 6.35 8.42 -16.72
C ILE A 150 5.07 9.01 -17.35
N ALA A 151 3.96 8.98 -16.62
CA ALA A 151 2.68 9.52 -17.12
C ALA A 151 2.74 11.04 -17.35
N TYR A 152 3.43 11.81 -16.50
CA TYR A 152 3.65 13.25 -16.74
C TYR A 152 4.51 13.52 -17.98
N PHE A 153 5.52 12.69 -18.26
CA PHE A 153 6.33 12.82 -19.47
C PHE A 153 5.53 12.53 -20.74
N ASP A 154 4.63 11.54 -20.70
CA ASP A 154 3.77 11.19 -21.84
C ASP A 154 2.73 12.30 -22.12
N LEU A 155 2.12 12.88 -21.08
CA LEU A 155 1.15 13.99 -21.22
C LEU A 155 1.73 15.28 -21.83
N LYS A 156 3.06 15.47 -21.78
CA LYS A 156 3.74 16.65 -22.32
C LYS A 156 4.18 16.50 -23.79
N ARG A 157 3.93 15.35 -24.40
CA ARG A 157 4.41 14.99 -25.74
C ARG A 157 3.34 15.17 -26.80
#